data_AF-R6R2E0-F1
#
_entry.id   AF-R6R2E0-F1
#
_cell.length_a   1.000
_cell.length_b   1.000
_cell.length_c   1.000
_cell.angle_alpha   90.00
_cell.angle_beta   90.00
_cell.angle_gamma   90.00
#
_symmetry.space_group_name_H-M   'P 1'
#
loop_
_entity.id
_entity.type
_entity.pdbx_description
1 polymer ?
#
loop_
_entity_poly.entity_id
_entity_poly.type
_entity_poly.pdbx_seq_one_letter_code
_entity_poly.pdbx_strand_id
1 'polypeptide(L)'
;MAELMTAVNELLKGKRVEENADIYCDGIETLYKSSAYVKLCMNYHIFSEVYEEIEDDEKNVIQPVVARIQTLMGNLVDCNDIDAGLIEEAESIRERLVNVMEILTAHADRLQIFEYMLNRIEFRFRNEPFDSTYYNDGFERDIERYVLSDRDNAVINMKITQMVSQLPMRLSQNRFFNIIENSLSIYKGSERSSLDDFVYMIKTAGTLFRPANFEDEFDEILSIEKELSGLDYDSLDKTGYEKARMAYDKVSVLTERYSDACVMLTQVINDLYSIMLCAGAATDDEERNDLIRKIITADYNIVNGNAARSGDEETMLAGLEGVQESISRRLYTPDSTLDEIININYDIMTRTGLISRFDKLKTVSRLQSASTFAVLEDVQVDKEAVDDEYAAKAAGNLIEEFKKLFDGGSRLKRRAVMASVVGSLPVFFNNFDEFKDYVHISLMQCSDEAERQAVLALANILISGD
;
A
#
# COMPACT_ATOMS: atom_id res chain seq x y z
N MET A 1 -19.99 -29.16 7.52
CA MET A 1 -19.22 -28.50 8.62
C MET A 1 -18.59 -29.50 9.59
N ALA A 2 -19.32 -30.43 10.21
CA ALA A 2 -18.73 -31.38 11.17
C ALA A 2 -17.63 -32.27 10.56
N GLU A 3 -17.84 -32.73 9.32
CA GLU A 3 -16.85 -33.53 8.57
C GLU A 3 -15.59 -32.74 8.24
N LEU A 4 -15.72 -31.52 7.70
CA LEU A 4 -14.60 -30.60 7.46
C LEU A 4 -13.76 -30.38 8.73
N MET A 5 -14.41 -30.08 9.87
CA MET A 5 -13.69 -29.88 11.13
C MET A 5 -13.02 -31.16 11.65
N THR A 6 -13.58 -32.33 11.35
CA THR A 6 -12.94 -33.61 11.67
C THR A 6 -11.69 -33.82 10.81
N ALA A 7 -11.78 -33.52 9.50
CA ALA A 7 -10.66 -33.59 8.58
C ALA A 7 -9.52 -32.65 8.99
N VAL A 8 -9.81 -31.39 9.34
CA VAL A 8 -8.82 -30.43 9.89
C VAL A 8 -8.07 -31.05 11.07
N ASN A 9 -8.80 -31.54 12.08
CA ASN A 9 -8.20 -32.08 13.30
C ASN A 9 -7.35 -33.35 13.07
N GLU A 10 -7.67 -34.13 12.05
CA GLU A 10 -6.93 -35.35 11.69
C GLU A 10 -5.70 -35.04 10.83
N LEU A 11 -5.80 -34.07 9.92
CA LEU A 11 -4.68 -33.57 9.11
C LEU A 11 -3.61 -32.90 9.98
N LEU A 12 -4.01 -32.12 10.99
CA LEU A 12 -3.09 -31.56 11.99
C LEU A 12 -2.37 -32.63 12.83
N LYS A 13 -2.81 -33.89 12.76
CA LYS A 13 -2.17 -35.04 13.43
C LYS A 13 -1.47 -35.98 12.45
N GLY A 14 -1.42 -35.63 11.15
CA GLY A 14 -0.85 -36.47 10.10
C GLY A 14 -1.63 -37.78 9.86
N LYS A 15 -2.94 -37.80 10.10
CA LYS A 15 -3.76 -39.02 10.03
C LYS A 15 -4.64 -39.07 8.79
N ARG A 16 -4.71 -40.26 8.17
CA ARG A 16 -5.58 -40.57 7.00
C ARG A 16 -5.54 -39.44 5.96
N VAL A 17 -4.32 -39.03 5.60
CA VAL A 17 -4.05 -37.79 4.87
C VAL A 17 -4.79 -37.74 3.55
N GLU A 18 -4.77 -38.83 2.75
CA GLU A 18 -5.45 -38.87 1.45
C GLU A 18 -6.97 -38.65 1.59
N GLU A 19 -7.64 -39.40 2.46
CA GLU A 19 -9.10 -39.28 2.70
C GLU A 19 -9.48 -37.92 3.26
N ASN A 20 -8.75 -37.43 4.27
CA ASN A 20 -9.07 -36.16 4.92
C ASN A 20 -8.69 -34.95 4.06
N ALA A 21 -7.70 -35.06 3.19
CA ALA A 21 -7.31 -33.98 2.28
C ALA A 21 -8.43 -33.65 1.31
N ASP A 22 -9.11 -34.66 0.75
CA ASP A 22 -10.24 -34.44 -0.16
C ASP A 22 -11.41 -33.76 0.57
N ILE A 23 -11.78 -34.26 1.76
CA ILE A 23 -12.84 -33.66 2.59
C ILE A 23 -12.50 -32.22 2.96
N TYR A 24 -11.23 -31.96 3.31
CA TYR A 24 -10.77 -30.62 3.65
C TYR A 24 -10.88 -29.69 2.45
N CYS A 25 -10.33 -30.09 1.30
CA CYS A 25 -10.32 -29.27 0.11
C CYS A 25 -11.74 -29.00 -0.41
N ASP A 26 -12.60 -30.00 -0.53
CA ASP A 26 -14.00 -29.82 -0.97
C ASP A 26 -14.75 -28.84 -0.05
N GLY A 27 -14.56 -29.02 1.27
CA GLY A 27 -15.22 -28.20 2.28
C GLY A 27 -14.75 -26.75 2.28
N ILE A 28 -13.44 -26.52 2.20
CA ILE A 28 -12.89 -25.15 2.22
C ILE A 28 -13.06 -24.44 0.87
N GLU A 29 -12.95 -25.12 -0.27
CA GLU A 29 -13.24 -24.54 -1.60
C GLU A 29 -14.69 -24.04 -1.68
N THR A 30 -15.64 -24.80 -1.12
CA THR A 30 -17.05 -24.39 -1.04
C THR A 30 -17.19 -23.12 -0.20
N LEU A 31 -16.51 -23.02 0.95
CA LEU A 31 -16.56 -21.84 1.80
C LEU A 31 -15.88 -20.63 1.14
N TYR A 32 -14.74 -20.82 0.50
CA TYR A 32 -14.06 -19.76 -0.25
C TYR A 32 -14.91 -19.25 -1.42
N LYS A 33 -15.54 -20.14 -2.19
CA LYS A 33 -16.47 -19.78 -3.27
C LYS A 33 -17.62 -18.93 -2.73
N SER A 34 -18.28 -19.39 -1.67
CA SER A 34 -19.37 -18.64 -1.04
C SER A 34 -18.91 -17.28 -0.53
N SER A 35 -17.74 -17.21 0.10
CA SER A 35 -17.17 -15.94 0.58
C SER A 35 -16.87 -14.98 -0.58
N ALA A 36 -16.28 -15.49 -1.66
CA ALA A 36 -15.91 -14.68 -2.81
C ALA A 36 -17.14 -14.12 -3.54
N TYR A 37 -18.22 -14.89 -3.68
CA TYR A 37 -19.47 -14.38 -4.25
C TYR A 37 -20.07 -13.23 -3.43
N VAL A 38 -20.07 -13.33 -2.11
CA VAL A 38 -20.58 -12.28 -1.22
C VAL A 38 -19.70 -11.03 -1.31
N LYS A 39 -18.37 -11.18 -1.26
CA LYS A 39 -17.43 -10.07 -1.41
C LYS A 39 -17.53 -9.42 -2.79
N LEU A 40 -17.56 -10.20 -3.87
CA LEU A 40 -17.74 -9.70 -5.23
C LEU A 40 -19.01 -8.89 -5.34
N CYS A 41 -20.13 -9.39 -4.81
CA CYS A 41 -21.42 -8.69 -4.82
C CYS A 41 -21.30 -7.27 -4.21
N MET A 42 -20.65 -7.14 -3.05
CA MET A 42 -20.50 -5.84 -2.38
C MET A 42 -19.45 -4.95 -3.05
N ASN A 43 -18.26 -5.48 -3.34
CA ASN A 43 -17.15 -4.72 -3.92
C ASN A 43 -17.49 -4.24 -5.33
N TYR A 44 -18.16 -5.07 -6.12
CA TYR A 44 -18.57 -4.72 -7.48
C TYR A 44 -19.73 -3.71 -7.47
N HIS A 45 -20.62 -3.77 -6.48
CA HIS A 45 -21.66 -2.76 -6.30
C HIS A 45 -21.06 -1.39 -5.93
N ILE A 46 -20.13 -1.34 -4.97
CA ILE A 46 -19.43 -0.10 -4.61
C ILE A 46 -18.68 0.45 -5.83
N PHE A 47 -17.97 -0.42 -6.56
CA PHE A 47 -17.30 -0.02 -7.79
C PHE A 47 -18.29 0.53 -8.82
N SER A 48 -19.45 -0.11 -9.03
CA SER A 48 -20.43 0.33 -10.02
C SER A 48 -20.99 1.72 -9.68
N GLU A 49 -21.23 2.01 -8.39
CA GLU A 49 -21.66 3.33 -7.91
C GLU A 49 -20.61 4.39 -8.18
N VAL A 50 -19.38 4.16 -7.70
CA VAL A 50 -18.30 5.14 -7.87
C VAL A 50 -18.01 5.34 -9.35
N TYR A 51 -18.00 4.27 -10.15
CA TYR A 51 -17.74 4.33 -11.58
C TYR A 51 -18.76 5.20 -12.33
N GLU A 52 -20.03 5.26 -11.93
CA GLU A 52 -21.00 6.17 -12.54
C GLU A 52 -20.60 7.65 -12.35
N GLU A 53 -20.00 8.00 -11.21
CA GLU A 53 -19.64 9.37 -10.82
C GLU A 53 -18.29 9.87 -11.39
N ILE A 54 -17.42 8.97 -11.87
CA ILE A 54 -16.11 9.35 -12.43
C ILE A 54 -16.29 10.16 -13.73
N GLU A 55 -15.49 11.21 -13.89
CA GLU A 55 -15.46 12.05 -15.11
C GLU A 55 -14.94 11.26 -16.34
N ASP A 56 -15.35 11.65 -17.55
CA ASP A 56 -15.08 10.87 -18.77
C ASP A 56 -13.57 10.73 -19.08
N ASP A 57 -12.78 11.76 -18.80
CA ASP A 57 -11.32 11.76 -18.98
C ASP A 57 -10.64 10.80 -18.01
N GLU A 58 -11.03 10.81 -16.74
CA GLU A 58 -10.56 9.86 -15.72
C GLU A 58 -11.00 8.41 -16.05
N LYS A 59 -12.24 8.22 -16.51
CA LYS A 59 -12.75 6.92 -16.98
C LYS A 59 -11.88 6.36 -18.09
N ASN A 60 -11.49 7.16 -19.07
CA ASN A 60 -10.68 6.70 -20.20
C ASN A 60 -9.33 6.09 -19.77
N VAL A 61 -8.76 6.52 -18.65
CA VAL A 61 -7.50 5.98 -18.12
C VAL A 61 -7.70 4.57 -17.57
N ILE A 62 -8.77 4.32 -16.82
CA ILE A 62 -9.06 3.02 -16.19
C ILE A 62 -9.84 2.06 -17.11
N GLN A 63 -10.50 2.59 -18.14
CA GLN A 63 -11.40 1.84 -19.02
C GLN A 63 -10.78 0.59 -19.66
N PRO A 64 -9.50 0.58 -20.09
CA PRO A 64 -8.88 -0.63 -20.63
C PRO A 64 -8.91 -1.81 -19.64
N VAL A 65 -8.70 -1.56 -18.36
CA VAL A 65 -8.75 -2.61 -17.32
C VAL A 65 -10.20 -2.95 -16.98
N VAL A 66 -11.08 -1.95 -16.87
CA VAL A 66 -12.52 -2.15 -16.64
C VAL A 66 -13.12 -3.05 -17.72
N ALA A 67 -12.80 -2.84 -19.00
CA ALA A 67 -13.31 -3.65 -20.11
C ALA A 67 -12.88 -5.13 -20.02
N ARG A 68 -11.64 -5.39 -19.58
CA ARG A 68 -11.17 -6.76 -19.33
C ARG A 68 -11.93 -7.41 -18.19
N ILE A 69 -12.13 -6.70 -17.08
CA ILE A 69 -12.96 -7.17 -15.96
C ILE A 69 -14.41 -7.41 -16.39
N GLN A 70 -15.01 -6.51 -17.18
CA GLN A 70 -16.37 -6.69 -17.70
C GLN A 70 -16.49 -7.96 -18.55
N THR A 71 -15.46 -8.30 -19.31
CA THR A 71 -15.44 -9.56 -20.07
C THR A 71 -15.50 -10.78 -19.15
N LEU A 72 -14.76 -10.76 -18.04
CA LEU A 72 -14.82 -11.82 -17.03
C LEU A 72 -16.16 -11.85 -16.28
N MET A 73 -16.70 -10.68 -15.92
CA MET A 73 -18.02 -10.54 -15.29
C MET A 73 -19.13 -11.09 -16.19
N GLY A 74 -19.08 -10.81 -17.49
CA GLY A 74 -20.03 -11.33 -18.47
C GLY A 74 -20.06 -12.85 -18.50
N ASN A 75 -18.89 -13.51 -18.46
CA ASN A 75 -18.81 -14.97 -18.36
C ASN A 75 -19.46 -15.51 -17.08
N LEU A 76 -19.31 -14.79 -15.96
CA LEU A 76 -19.95 -15.17 -14.70
C LEU A 76 -21.47 -14.99 -14.74
N VAL A 77 -21.95 -13.88 -15.32
CA VAL A 77 -23.39 -13.55 -15.47
C VAL A 77 -24.08 -14.54 -16.42
N ASP A 78 -23.46 -14.83 -17.56
CA ASP A 78 -23.96 -15.78 -18.55
C ASP A 78 -23.85 -17.25 -18.10
N CYS A 79 -23.22 -17.49 -16.95
CA CYS A 79 -22.97 -18.82 -16.39
C CYS A 79 -22.17 -19.72 -17.34
N ASN A 80 -21.19 -19.13 -18.05
CA ASN A 80 -20.29 -19.88 -18.92
C ASN A 80 -19.35 -20.78 -18.08
N ASP A 81 -18.91 -21.88 -18.69
CA ASP A 81 -17.91 -22.75 -18.08
C ASP A 81 -16.59 -21.98 -17.86
N ILE A 82 -16.03 -22.10 -16.66
CA ILE A 82 -14.74 -21.50 -16.33
C ILE A 82 -13.63 -22.42 -16.83
N ASP A 83 -12.87 -21.96 -17.81
CA ASP A 83 -11.69 -22.65 -18.33
C ASP A 83 -10.37 -22.04 -17.80
N ALA A 84 -9.25 -22.66 -18.19
CA ALA A 84 -7.93 -22.19 -17.80
C ALA A 84 -7.59 -20.79 -18.37
N GLY A 85 -8.12 -20.43 -19.54
CA GLY A 85 -7.86 -19.13 -20.16
C GLY A 85 -8.50 -17.98 -19.39
N LEU A 86 -9.70 -18.18 -18.83
CA LEU A 86 -10.35 -17.20 -17.95
C LEU A 86 -9.58 -17.02 -16.63
N ILE A 87 -9.00 -18.09 -16.10
CA ILE A 87 -8.15 -18.07 -14.90
C ILE A 87 -6.85 -17.29 -15.17
N GLU A 88 -6.17 -17.57 -16.28
CA GLU A 88 -4.96 -16.86 -16.71
C GLU A 88 -5.23 -15.36 -16.98
N GLU A 89 -6.39 -15.03 -17.55
CA GLU A 89 -6.79 -13.64 -17.77
C GLU A 89 -7.04 -12.91 -16.44
N ALA A 90 -7.66 -13.57 -15.46
CA ALA A 90 -7.87 -12.98 -14.14
C ALA A 90 -6.54 -12.70 -13.41
N GLU A 91 -5.61 -13.64 -13.49
CA GLU A 91 -4.24 -13.47 -12.98
C GLU A 91 -3.53 -12.30 -13.66
N SER A 92 -3.56 -12.24 -15.00
CA SER A 92 -2.94 -11.16 -15.78
C SER A 92 -3.53 -9.77 -15.45
N ILE A 93 -4.85 -9.66 -15.27
CA ILE A 93 -5.48 -8.40 -14.86
C ILE A 93 -4.97 -7.99 -13.47
N ARG A 94 -4.88 -8.94 -12.54
CA ARG A 94 -4.40 -8.67 -11.19
C ARG A 94 -2.94 -8.23 -11.17
N GLU A 95 -2.05 -8.93 -11.89
CA GLU A 95 -0.64 -8.54 -12.03
C GLU A 95 -0.49 -7.12 -12.58
N ARG A 96 -1.31 -6.78 -13.58
CA ARG A 96 -1.36 -5.43 -14.14
C ARG A 96 -1.75 -4.40 -13.07
N LEU A 97 -2.79 -4.67 -12.28
CA LEU A 97 -3.24 -3.77 -11.22
C LEU A 97 -2.22 -3.63 -10.08
N VAL A 98 -1.49 -4.69 -9.73
CA VAL A 98 -0.36 -4.62 -8.78
C VAL A 98 0.69 -3.66 -9.31
N ASN A 99 1.09 -3.79 -10.58
CA ASN A 99 2.05 -2.87 -11.20
C ASN A 99 1.53 -1.42 -11.29
N VAL A 100 0.25 -1.21 -11.61
CA VAL A 100 -0.38 0.14 -11.56
C VAL A 100 -0.22 0.76 -10.18
N MET A 101 -0.54 0.00 -9.12
CA MET A 101 -0.46 0.49 -7.75
C MET A 101 0.98 0.84 -7.36
N GLU A 102 1.98 0.06 -7.80
CA GLU A 102 3.39 0.40 -7.60
C GLU A 102 3.77 1.73 -8.27
N ILE A 103 3.29 1.99 -9.50
CA ILE A 103 3.50 3.25 -10.23
C ILE A 103 2.87 4.43 -9.46
N LEU A 104 1.60 4.30 -9.06
CA LEU A 104 0.88 5.33 -8.31
C LEU A 104 1.51 5.61 -6.94
N THR A 105 1.98 4.57 -6.25
CA THR A 105 2.73 4.72 -4.98
C THR A 105 4.00 5.53 -5.19
N ALA A 106 4.76 5.23 -6.25
CA ALA A 106 5.98 5.97 -6.57
C ALA A 106 5.71 7.45 -6.94
N HIS A 107 4.54 7.76 -7.52
CA HIS A 107 4.08 9.14 -7.70
C HIS A 107 3.76 9.80 -6.35
N ALA A 108 2.98 9.13 -5.49
CA ALA A 108 2.65 9.65 -4.16
C ALA A 108 3.91 9.97 -3.33
N ASP A 109 4.93 9.12 -3.38
CA ASP A 109 6.23 9.38 -2.72
C ASP A 109 6.92 10.65 -3.24
N ARG A 110 6.82 10.92 -4.55
CA ARG A 110 7.36 12.17 -5.14
C ARG A 110 6.55 13.39 -4.72
N LEU A 111 5.23 13.25 -4.60
CA LEU A 111 4.37 14.33 -4.14
C LEU A 111 4.75 14.78 -2.73
N GLN A 112 5.11 13.87 -1.81
CA GLN A 112 5.61 14.24 -0.49
C GLN A 112 6.84 15.16 -0.55
N ILE A 113 7.73 14.97 -1.54
CA ILE A 113 8.88 15.84 -1.75
C ILE A 113 8.44 17.23 -2.22
N PHE A 114 7.50 17.32 -3.17
CA PHE A 114 6.97 18.61 -3.63
C PHE A 114 6.22 19.35 -2.54
N GLU A 115 5.42 18.65 -1.75
CA GLU A 115 4.71 19.19 -0.60
C GLU A 115 5.66 19.81 0.40
N TYR A 116 6.71 19.07 0.79
CA TYR A 116 7.75 19.59 1.68
C TYR A 116 8.33 20.90 1.13
N MET A 117 8.69 20.95 -0.15
CA MET A 117 9.28 22.14 -0.74
C MET A 117 8.32 23.33 -0.73
N LEU A 118 7.05 23.12 -1.09
CA LEU A 118 6.02 24.17 -1.09
C LEU A 118 5.76 24.70 0.32
N ASN A 119 5.58 23.80 1.29
CA ASN A 119 5.31 24.17 2.69
C ASN A 119 6.44 25.04 3.26
N ARG A 120 7.71 24.76 2.91
CA ARG A 120 8.88 25.50 3.42
C ARG A 120 8.97 26.94 2.93
N ILE A 121 8.31 27.29 1.82
CA ILE A 121 8.32 28.64 1.26
C ILE A 121 6.98 29.38 1.41
N GLU A 122 5.93 28.69 1.83
CA GLU A 122 4.56 29.19 1.92
C GLU A 122 4.46 30.53 2.67
N PHE A 123 5.13 30.63 3.83
CA PHE A 123 5.08 31.80 4.70
C PHE A 123 5.81 33.04 4.14
N ARG A 124 6.46 32.94 2.97
CA ARG A 124 6.90 34.13 2.21
C ARG A 124 5.72 34.93 1.65
N PHE A 125 4.56 34.27 1.51
CA PHE A 125 3.38 34.83 0.85
C PHE A 125 2.15 34.94 1.78
N ARG A 126 2.27 34.44 3.02
CA ARG A 126 1.28 34.59 4.08
C ARG A 126 1.64 35.76 5.00
N ASN A 127 0.63 36.53 5.42
CA ASN A 127 0.80 37.60 6.39
C ASN A 127 0.29 37.14 7.75
N GLU A 128 1.04 36.22 8.37
CA GLU A 128 0.73 35.69 9.71
C GLU A 128 1.72 36.24 10.74
N PRO A 129 1.28 36.51 11.99
CA PRO A 129 2.17 36.97 13.04
C PRO A 129 3.12 35.84 13.48
N PHE A 130 4.42 36.12 13.50
CA PHE A 130 5.44 35.17 13.95
C PHE A 130 6.10 35.60 15.25
N ASP A 131 5.93 34.80 16.30
CA ASP A 131 6.66 34.97 17.56
C ASP A 131 8.05 34.33 17.46
N SER A 132 8.99 35.10 16.90
CA SER A 132 10.38 34.69 16.82
C SER A 132 11.06 34.48 18.18
N THR A 133 10.55 35.11 19.26
CA THR A 133 11.09 34.92 20.61
C THR A 133 10.70 33.54 21.12
N TYR A 134 9.42 33.17 20.99
CA TYR A 134 8.96 31.83 21.34
C TYR A 134 9.65 30.74 20.51
N TYR A 135 9.84 30.96 19.20
CA TYR A 135 10.56 30.00 18.36
C TYR A 135 11.98 29.72 18.86
N ASN A 136 12.71 30.75 19.30
CA ASN A 136 14.09 30.59 19.76
C ASN A 136 14.18 30.07 21.21
N ASP A 137 13.25 30.45 22.10
CA ASP A 137 13.40 30.25 23.55
C ASP A 137 12.41 29.23 24.15
N GLY A 138 11.33 28.91 23.44
CA GLY A 138 10.20 28.11 23.93
C GLY A 138 10.01 26.80 23.18
N PHE A 139 10.05 26.85 21.86
CA PHE A 139 9.60 25.78 20.98
C PHE A 139 10.34 24.44 21.18
N GLU A 140 11.66 24.47 21.41
CA GLU A 140 12.46 23.29 21.72
C GLU A 140 11.89 22.47 22.91
N ARG A 141 11.42 23.17 23.96
CA ARG A 141 10.85 22.50 25.15
C ARG A 141 9.52 21.83 24.87
N ASP A 142 8.74 22.35 23.94
CA ASP A 142 7.45 21.76 23.57
C ASP A 142 7.64 20.52 22.69
N ILE A 143 8.63 20.55 21.79
CA ILE A 143 9.07 19.36 21.05
C ILE A 143 9.52 18.25 22.01
N GLU A 144 10.40 18.57 22.96
CA GLU A 144 10.86 17.60 23.96
C GLU A 144 9.71 17.00 24.76
N ARG A 145 8.76 17.85 25.20
CA ARG A 145 7.60 17.41 25.98
C ARG A 145 6.70 16.50 25.16
N TYR A 146 6.48 16.80 23.90
CA TYR A 146 5.65 16.00 23.01
C TYR A 146 6.22 14.59 22.79
N VAL A 147 7.51 14.51 22.49
CA VAL A 147 8.19 13.22 22.29
C VAL A 147 8.14 12.38 23.57
N LEU A 148 8.31 13.00 24.73
CA LEU A 148 8.30 12.33 26.04
C LEU A 148 6.92 12.25 26.70
N SER A 149 5.85 12.62 26.01
CA SER A 149 4.50 12.60 26.60
C SER A 149 3.99 11.16 26.81
N ASP A 150 4.56 10.21 26.08
CA ASP A 150 4.22 8.79 26.14
C ASP A 150 5.28 7.99 26.89
N ARG A 151 4.87 6.80 27.34
CA ARG A 151 5.73 5.87 28.10
C ARG A 151 6.21 4.68 27.27
N ASP A 152 5.58 4.45 26.12
CA ASP A 152 5.94 3.36 25.21
C ASP A 152 7.09 3.80 24.31
N ASN A 153 8.22 3.08 24.36
CA ASN A 153 9.40 3.40 23.57
C ASN A 153 9.14 3.34 22.06
N ALA A 154 8.23 2.49 21.58
CA ALA A 154 7.88 2.44 20.16
C ALA A 154 7.15 3.73 19.74
N VAL A 155 6.23 4.21 20.57
CA VAL A 155 5.52 5.49 20.33
C VAL A 155 6.48 6.67 20.43
N ILE A 156 7.37 6.69 21.42
CA ILE A 156 8.42 7.72 21.55
C ILE A 156 9.29 7.74 20.28
N ASN A 157 9.74 6.57 19.80
CA ASN A 157 10.59 6.48 18.61
C ASN A 157 9.86 6.99 17.36
N MET A 158 8.58 6.63 17.17
CA MET A 158 7.75 7.15 16.10
C MET A 158 7.63 8.68 16.17
N LYS A 159 7.40 9.25 17.35
CA LYS A 159 7.34 10.72 17.53
C LYS A 159 8.67 11.40 17.23
N ILE A 160 9.80 10.78 17.59
CA ILE A 160 11.13 11.29 17.24
C ILE A 160 11.28 11.36 15.73
N THR A 161 11.02 10.27 15.01
CA THR A 161 11.23 10.23 13.56
C THR A 161 10.29 11.18 12.81
N GLN A 162 9.01 11.25 13.23
CA GLN A 162 8.04 12.22 12.70
C GLN A 162 8.46 13.66 12.96
N MET A 163 8.91 13.99 14.17
CA MET A 163 9.35 15.36 14.47
C MET A 163 10.61 15.73 13.69
N VAL A 164 11.59 14.82 13.61
CA VAL A 164 12.85 15.05 12.89
C VAL A 164 12.61 15.34 11.41
N SER A 165 11.63 14.69 10.77
CA SER A 165 11.29 14.97 9.37
C SER A 165 10.66 16.35 9.17
N GLN A 166 10.03 16.92 10.21
CA GLN A 166 9.44 18.27 10.16
C GLN A 166 10.40 19.40 10.51
N LEU A 167 11.51 19.11 11.20
CA LEU A 167 12.51 20.11 11.56
C LEU A 167 13.28 20.66 10.34
N PRO A 168 13.92 21.85 10.45
CA PRO A 168 14.74 22.37 9.38
C PRO A 168 15.85 21.37 9.03
N MET A 169 15.84 20.84 7.81
CA MET A 169 16.85 19.87 7.41
C MET A 169 18.18 20.57 7.16
N ARG A 170 19.15 20.35 8.05
CA ARG A 170 20.49 20.97 8.05
C ARG A 170 21.64 19.97 8.07
N LEU A 171 21.36 18.69 7.85
CA LEU A 171 22.40 17.67 7.72
C LEU A 171 23.30 17.95 6.52
N SER A 172 24.60 17.75 6.71
CA SER A 172 25.54 17.68 5.58
C SER A 172 25.33 16.36 4.83
N GLN A 173 25.66 16.31 3.54
CA GLN A 173 25.58 15.07 2.75
C GLN A 173 26.40 13.94 3.40
N ASN A 174 27.60 14.23 3.88
CA ASN A 174 28.43 13.22 4.57
C ASN A 174 27.76 12.69 5.83
N ARG A 175 27.12 13.57 6.63
CA ARG A 175 26.40 13.11 7.83
C ARG A 175 25.18 12.27 7.46
N PHE A 176 24.45 12.67 6.43
CA PHE A 176 23.32 11.89 5.89
C PHE A 176 23.75 10.49 5.42
N PHE A 177 24.83 10.39 4.65
CA PHE A 177 25.36 9.10 4.19
C PHE A 177 25.87 8.23 5.34
N ASN A 178 26.52 8.82 6.35
CA ASN A 178 26.93 8.08 7.55
C ASN A 178 25.72 7.54 8.33
N ILE A 179 24.61 8.28 8.38
CA ILE A 179 23.38 7.80 9.02
C ILE A 179 22.84 6.58 8.26
N ILE A 180 22.78 6.64 6.92
CA ILE A 180 22.36 5.50 6.09
C ILE A 180 23.27 4.29 6.34
N GLU A 181 24.59 4.45 6.26
CA GLU A 181 25.55 3.36 6.44
C GLU A 181 25.42 2.69 7.82
N ASN A 182 25.25 3.50 8.87
CA ASN A 182 25.04 2.99 10.22
C ASN A 182 23.70 2.24 10.34
N SER A 183 22.63 2.76 9.74
CA SER A 183 21.31 2.12 9.79
C SER A 183 21.31 0.76 9.08
N LEU A 184 21.95 0.64 7.91
CA LEU A 184 22.06 -0.65 7.20
C LEU A 184 22.95 -1.64 7.97
N SER A 185 23.96 -1.15 8.69
CA SER A 185 24.85 -2.01 9.49
C SER A 185 24.15 -2.70 10.65
N ILE A 186 22.97 -2.24 11.08
CA ILE A 186 22.16 -2.88 12.14
C ILE A 186 21.65 -4.26 11.69
N TYR A 187 21.51 -4.48 10.38
CA TYR A 187 21.03 -5.74 9.81
C TYR A 187 22.12 -6.82 9.71
N LYS A 188 23.36 -6.57 10.14
CA LYS A 188 24.40 -7.60 10.13
C LYS A 188 23.96 -8.82 10.97
N GLY A 189 24.03 -10.00 10.36
CA GLY A 189 23.57 -11.25 10.97
C GLY A 189 22.06 -11.51 10.86
N SER A 190 21.25 -10.58 10.31
CA SER A 190 19.87 -10.87 9.90
C SER A 190 19.83 -11.59 8.56
N GLU A 191 18.65 -12.03 8.14
CA GLU A 191 18.42 -12.52 6.77
C GLU A 191 18.66 -11.39 5.76
N ARG A 192 19.21 -11.72 4.58
CA ARG A 192 19.44 -10.73 3.51
C ARG A 192 18.17 -10.07 3.01
N SER A 193 17.08 -10.82 2.92
CA SER A 193 15.74 -10.31 2.61
C SER A 193 15.36 -9.12 3.48
N SER A 194 15.64 -9.18 4.79
CA SER A 194 15.33 -8.10 5.73
C SER A 194 16.10 -6.81 5.42
N LEU A 195 17.37 -6.93 4.98
CA LEU A 195 18.15 -5.77 4.55
C LEU A 195 17.67 -5.25 3.19
N ASP A 196 17.32 -6.15 2.26
CA ASP A 196 16.83 -5.77 0.94
C ASP A 196 15.49 -5.01 1.03
N ASP A 197 14.57 -5.46 1.88
CA ASP A 197 13.31 -4.77 2.20
C ASP A 197 13.58 -3.38 2.81
N PHE A 198 14.59 -3.27 3.68
CA PHE A 198 14.98 -2.00 4.27
C PHE A 198 15.61 -1.04 3.25
N VAL A 199 16.44 -1.56 2.34
CA VAL A 199 16.98 -0.79 1.21
C VAL A 199 15.86 -0.32 0.30
N TYR A 200 14.89 -1.19 0.00
CA TYR A 200 13.70 -0.84 -0.78
C TYR A 200 12.94 0.31 -0.12
N MET A 201 12.65 0.24 1.18
CA MET A 201 11.99 1.30 1.95
C MET A 201 12.73 2.65 1.82
N ILE A 202 14.06 2.66 1.96
CA ILE A 202 14.86 3.89 1.82
C ILE A 202 14.81 4.42 0.38
N LYS A 203 14.82 3.53 -0.62
CA LYS A 203 14.70 3.94 -2.02
C LYS A 203 13.34 4.58 -2.32
N THR A 204 12.27 4.03 -1.76
CA THR A 204 10.91 4.56 -1.87
C THR A 204 10.81 5.94 -1.20
N ALA A 205 11.18 6.05 0.08
CA ALA A 205 11.21 7.33 0.81
C ALA A 205 12.11 8.39 0.13
N GLY A 206 13.22 7.95 -0.46
CA GLY A 206 14.17 8.78 -1.19
C GLY A 206 13.75 9.10 -2.63
N THR A 207 12.62 8.61 -3.11
CA THR A 207 12.14 8.71 -4.50
C THR A 207 13.14 8.16 -5.55
N LEU A 208 13.98 7.22 -5.14
CA LEU A 208 14.93 6.49 -5.99
C LEU A 208 14.30 5.28 -6.67
N PHE A 209 13.27 4.69 -6.07
CA PHE A 209 12.56 3.56 -6.67
C PHE A 209 11.87 3.97 -7.97
N ARG A 210 11.95 3.11 -8.98
CA ARG A 210 11.36 3.29 -10.31
C ARG A 210 10.72 1.95 -10.72
N PRO A 211 9.39 1.81 -10.56
CA PRO A 211 8.70 0.60 -11.01
C PRO A 211 8.76 0.48 -12.54
N ALA A 212 8.45 -0.72 -13.04
CA ALA A 212 8.32 -0.94 -14.47
C ALA A 212 7.24 -0.01 -15.05
N ASN A 213 7.47 0.49 -16.26
CA ASN A 213 6.56 1.36 -17.03
C ASN A 213 6.28 2.74 -16.39
N PHE A 214 7.07 3.14 -15.39
CA PHE A 214 6.84 4.38 -14.63
C PHE A 214 6.80 5.65 -15.51
N GLU A 215 7.58 5.73 -16.58
CA GLU A 215 7.60 6.91 -17.47
C GLU A 215 6.62 6.81 -18.66
N ASP A 216 5.91 5.68 -18.79
CA ASP A 216 5.07 5.37 -19.94
C ASP A 216 3.56 5.45 -19.62
N GLU A 217 3.20 5.68 -18.35
CA GLU A 217 1.82 5.74 -17.86
C GLU A 217 1.54 7.03 -17.08
N PHE A 218 0.27 7.41 -16.99
CA PHE A 218 -0.17 8.62 -16.27
C PHE A 218 0.51 9.92 -16.75
N ASP A 219 0.49 10.15 -18.07
CA ASP A 219 1.13 11.30 -18.74
C ASP A 219 0.81 12.66 -18.08
N GLU A 220 -0.42 12.86 -17.62
CA GLU A 220 -0.82 14.11 -16.94
C GLU A 220 -0.10 14.29 -15.60
N ILE A 221 -0.02 13.22 -14.79
CA ILE A 221 0.73 13.22 -13.52
C ILE A 221 2.20 13.51 -13.79
N LEU A 222 2.82 12.76 -14.73
CA LEU A 222 4.22 12.95 -15.11
C LEU A 222 4.50 14.38 -15.62
N SER A 223 3.59 14.95 -16.40
CA SER A 223 3.71 16.31 -16.93
C SER A 223 3.73 17.35 -15.79
N ILE A 224 2.82 17.23 -14.83
CA ILE A 224 2.74 18.14 -13.69
C ILE A 224 3.96 17.97 -12.77
N GLU A 225 4.41 16.74 -12.50
CA GLU A 225 5.63 16.50 -11.73
C GLU A 225 6.87 17.10 -12.40
N LYS A 226 6.97 17.02 -13.73
CA LYS A 226 8.06 17.63 -14.50
C LYS A 226 8.02 19.16 -14.39
N GLU A 227 6.83 19.76 -14.42
CA GLU A 227 6.66 21.20 -14.18
C GLU A 227 7.14 21.58 -12.77
N LEU A 228 6.62 20.91 -11.73
CA LEU A 228 6.97 21.17 -10.33
C LEU A 228 8.48 20.99 -10.09
N SER A 229 9.08 19.92 -10.61
CA SER A 229 10.53 19.70 -10.45
C SER A 229 11.39 20.71 -11.20
N GLY A 230 10.85 21.43 -12.19
CA GLY A 230 11.55 22.45 -12.97
C GLY A 230 11.54 23.84 -12.33
N LEU A 231 10.78 24.06 -11.26
CA LEU A 231 10.64 25.36 -10.61
C LEU A 231 11.88 25.76 -9.80
N ASP A 232 12.19 27.07 -9.83
CA ASP A 232 13.15 27.68 -8.91
C ASP A 232 12.44 28.19 -7.64
N TYR A 233 12.26 27.29 -6.68
CA TYR A 233 11.56 27.56 -5.42
C TYR A 233 12.20 28.68 -4.57
N ASP A 234 13.49 28.98 -4.78
CA ASP A 234 14.16 30.07 -4.06
C ASP A 234 13.73 31.46 -4.56
N SER A 235 13.27 31.57 -5.82
CA SER A 235 12.91 32.85 -6.45
C SER A 235 11.44 32.98 -6.88
N LEU A 236 10.58 32.03 -6.50
CA LEU A 236 9.13 32.13 -6.76
C LEU A 236 8.54 33.41 -6.16
N ASP A 237 7.69 34.08 -6.95
CA ASP A 237 6.80 35.11 -6.45
C ASP A 237 5.46 34.50 -5.99
N LYS A 238 4.57 35.34 -5.44
CA LYS A 238 3.29 34.89 -4.91
C LYS A 238 2.44 34.17 -5.96
N THR A 239 2.38 34.70 -7.18
CA THR A 239 1.60 34.09 -8.26
C THR A 239 2.20 32.77 -8.73
N GLY A 240 3.52 32.66 -8.78
CA GLY A 240 4.23 31.42 -9.08
C GLY A 240 4.00 30.35 -8.01
N TYR A 241 4.05 30.73 -6.73
CA TYR A 241 3.71 29.84 -5.62
C TYR A 241 2.27 29.35 -5.70
N GLU A 242 1.30 30.25 -5.88
CA GLU A 242 -0.12 29.89 -5.99
C GLU A 242 -0.37 28.91 -7.15
N LYS A 243 0.26 29.13 -8.31
CA LYS A 243 0.19 28.19 -9.45
C LYS A 243 0.81 26.84 -9.12
N ALA A 244 1.99 26.82 -8.50
CA ALA A 244 2.66 25.58 -8.12
C ALA A 244 1.83 24.80 -7.10
N ARG A 245 1.19 25.49 -6.14
CA ARG A 245 0.30 24.87 -5.16
C ARG A 245 -0.95 24.29 -5.82
N MET A 246 -1.59 25.03 -6.73
CA MET A 246 -2.74 24.51 -7.49
C MET A 246 -2.37 23.29 -8.34
N ALA A 247 -1.19 23.30 -8.98
CA ALA A 247 -0.70 22.17 -9.76
C ALA A 247 -0.44 20.95 -8.87
N TYR A 248 0.18 21.16 -7.70
CA TYR A 248 0.38 20.13 -6.68
C TYR A 248 -0.96 19.54 -6.19
N ASP A 249 -1.92 20.38 -5.79
CA ASP A 249 -3.21 19.93 -5.28
C ASP A 249 -3.96 19.11 -6.36
N LYS A 250 -3.88 19.54 -7.63
CA LYS A 250 -4.45 18.80 -8.77
C LYS A 250 -3.84 17.40 -8.91
N VAL A 251 -2.51 17.30 -8.97
CA VAL A 251 -1.84 16.00 -9.17
C VAL A 251 -2.00 15.08 -7.96
N SER A 252 -2.09 15.64 -6.75
CA SER A 252 -2.41 14.89 -5.52
C SER A 252 -3.79 14.24 -5.60
N VAL A 253 -4.82 15.00 -5.96
CA VAL A 253 -6.18 14.48 -6.12
C VAL A 253 -6.27 13.44 -7.23
N LEU A 254 -5.61 13.66 -8.38
CA LEU A 254 -5.58 12.66 -9.45
C LEU A 254 -4.91 11.35 -9.03
N THR A 255 -3.76 11.43 -8.33
CA THR A 255 -3.03 10.25 -7.85
C THR A 255 -3.87 9.46 -6.83
N GLU A 256 -4.56 10.16 -5.92
CA GLU A 256 -5.48 9.56 -4.95
C GLU A 256 -6.65 8.84 -5.65
N ARG A 257 -7.34 9.52 -6.56
CA ARG A 257 -8.47 8.96 -7.32
C ARG A 257 -8.09 7.70 -8.10
N TYR A 258 -6.95 7.72 -8.80
CA TYR A 258 -6.49 6.52 -9.52
C TYR A 258 -6.05 5.40 -8.57
N SER A 259 -5.51 5.74 -7.39
CA SER A 259 -5.17 4.74 -6.37
C SER A 259 -6.43 4.07 -5.83
N ASP A 260 -7.46 4.84 -5.48
CA ASP A 260 -8.74 4.32 -5.02
C ASP A 260 -9.42 3.44 -6.08
N ALA A 261 -9.43 3.89 -7.33
CA ALA A 261 -9.93 3.08 -8.45
C ALA A 261 -9.16 1.77 -8.60
N CYS A 262 -7.84 1.81 -8.49
CA CYS A 262 -6.99 0.62 -8.55
C CYS A 262 -7.27 -0.35 -7.38
N VAL A 263 -7.51 0.16 -6.17
CA VAL A 263 -7.92 -0.66 -5.00
C VAL A 263 -9.24 -1.37 -5.28
N MET A 264 -10.28 -0.64 -5.70
CA MET A 264 -11.61 -1.20 -5.97
C MET A 264 -11.56 -2.27 -7.07
N LEU A 265 -10.87 -1.98 -8.18
CA LEU A 265 -10.70 -2.94 -9.29
C LEU A 265 -9.94 -4.19 -8.83
N THR A 266 -8.93 -4.02 -7.96
CA THR A 266 -8.16 -5.14 -7.41
C THR A 266 -9.01 -6.01 -6.48
N GLN A 267 -9.89 -5.42 -5.68
CA GLN A 267 -10.84 -6.17 -4.85
C GLN A 267 -11.79 -7.00 -5.72
N VAL A 268 -12.38 -6.39 -6.75
CA VAL A 268 -13.27 -7.06 -7.70
C VAL A 268 -12.56 -8.22 -8.40
N ILE A 269 -11.34 -8.02 -8.92
CA ILE A 269 -10.62 -9.10 -9.60
C ILE A 269 -10.16 -10.19 -8.63
N ASN A 270 -9.80 -9.86 -7.39
CA ASN A 270 -9.45 -10.88 -6.39
C ASN A 270 -10.63 -11.80 -6.08
N ASP A 271 -11.84 -11.24 -5.96
CA ASP A 271 -13.05 -12.02 -5.72
C ASP A 271 -13.44 -12.86 -6.94
N LEU A 272 -13.38 -12.28 -8.15
CA LEU A 272 -13.59 -13.02 -9.40
C LEU A 272 -12.60 -14.18 -9.56
N TYR A 273 -11.32 -13.90 -9.36
CA TYR A 273 -10.27 -14.90 -9.48
C TYR A 273 -10.45 -16.02 -8.44
N SER A 274 -10.85 -15.68 -7.21
CA SER A 274 -11.21 -16.67 -6.20
C SER A 274 -12.38 -17.56 -6.63
N ILE A 275 -13.44 -16.99 -7.21
CA ILE A 275 -14.59 -17.76 -7.74
C ILE A 275 -14.14 -18.71 -8.84
N MET A 276 -13.30 -18.23 -9.76
CA MET A 276 -12.80 -19.02 -10.89
C MET A 276 -11.91 -20.18 -10.42
N LEU A 277 -11.00 -19.92 -9.47
CA LEU A 277 -10.23 -20.98 -8.84
C LEU A 277 -11.18 -21.98 -8.17
N CYS A 278 -12.21 -21.54 -7.45
CA CYS A 278 -13.16 -22.47 -6.82
C CYS A 278 -14.31 -22.93 -7.72
N ALA A 279 -14.25 -22.79 -9.05
CA ALA A 279 -15.39 -23.02 -9.94
C ALA A 279 -16.02 -24.42 -9.78
N GLY A 280 -15.20 -25.47 -9.64
CA GLY A 280 -15.64 -26.86 -9.45
C GLY A 280 -16.23 -27.18 -8.08
N ALA A 281 -16.18 -26.27 -7.11
CA ALA A 281 -16.72 -26.49 -5.77
C ALA A 281 -18.25 -26.48 -5.75
N ALA A 282 -18.83 -27.21 -4.79
CA ALA A 282 -20.27 -27.29 -4.59
C ALA A 282 -20.88 -25.92 -4.27
N THR A 283 -22.18 -25.80 -4.54
CA THR A 283 -23.00 -24.65 -4.15
C THR A 283 -23.73 -24.98 -2.85
N ASP A 284 -23.72 -24.09 -1.87
CA ASP A 284 -24.26 -24.34 -0.53
C ASP A 284 -25.68 -23.79 -0.30
N ASP A 285 -26.02 -22.62 -0.86
CA ASP A 285 -27.27 -21.89 -0.62
C ASP A 285 -27.84 -21.28 -1.91
N GLU A 286 -28.84 -21.93 -2.51
CA GLU A 286 -29.42 -21.51 -3.79
C GLU A 286 -30.11 -20.15 -3.72
N GLU A 287 -30.93 -19.88 -2.69
CA GLU A 287 -31.68 -18.62 -2.58
C GLU A 287 -30.74 -17.42 -2.44
N ARG A 288 -29.71 -17.54 -1.59
CA ARG A 288 -28.69 -16.51 -1.42
C ARG A 288 -27.90 -16.29 -2.71
N ASN A 289 -27.51 -17.37 -3.38
CA ASN A 289 -26.72 -17.26 -4.60
C ASN A 289 -27.54 -16.67 -5.76
N ASP A 290 -28.83 -16.92 -5.82
CA ASP A 290 -29.75 -16.26 -6.76
C ASP A 290 -29.87 -14.76 -6.49
N LEU A 291 -29.94 -14.34 -5.22
CA LEU A 291 -29.93 -12.93 -4.84
C LEU A 291 -28.62 -12.25 -5.25
N ILE A 292 -27.47 -12.85 -4.93
CA ILE A 292 -26.15 -12.34 -5.32
C ILE A 292 -26.03 -12.20 -6.84
N ARG A 293 -26.46 -13.20 -7.60
CA ARG A 293 -26.44 -13.16 -9.08
C ARG A 293 -27.29 -12.03 -9.63
N LYS A 294 -28.46 -11.76 -9.05
CA LYS A 294 -29.32 -10.65 -9.49
C LYS A 294 -28.64 -9.30 -9.30
N ILE A 295 -28.02 -9.07 -8.14
CA ILE A 295 -27.29 -7.82 -7.84
C ILE A 295 -26.12 -7.65 -8.81
N ILE A 296 -25.26 -8.67 -8.91
CA ILE A 296 -24.12 -8.66 -9.84
C ILE A 296 -24.56 -8.40 -11.29
N THR A 297 -25.68 -9.00 -11.72
CA THR A 297 -26.21 -8.79 -13.08
C THR A 297 -26.74 -7.37 -13.27
N ALA A 298 -27.37 -6.77 -12.25
CA ALA A 298 -27.82 -5.38 -12.31
C ALA A 298 -26.62 -4.43 -12.45
N ASP A 299 -25.63 -4.56 -11.57
CA ASP A 299 -24.39 -3.77 -11.59
C ASP A 299 -23.61 -3.97 -12.90
N TYR A 300 -23.60 -5.18 -13.45
CA TYR A 300 -23.00 -5.48 -14.75
C TYR A 300 -23.65 -4.69 -15.89
N ASN A 301 -24.98 -4.60 -15.90
CA ASN A 301 -25.69 -3.83 -16.90
C ASN A 301 -25.52 -2.32 -16.71
N ILE A 302 -25.40 -1.84 -15.47
CA ILE A 302 -25.14 -0.44 -15.16
C ILE A 302 -23.75 -0.02 -15.68
N VAL A 303 -22.69 -0.76 -15.34
CA VAL A 303 -21.32 -0.44 -15.77
C VAL A 303 -21.16 -0.47 -17.29
N ASN A 304 -21.89 -1.35 -17.98
CA ASN A 304 -21.90 -1.40 -19.45
C ASN A 304 -22.80 -0.33 -20.11
N GLY A 305 -23.50 0.51 -19.32
CA GLY A 305 -24.44 1.51 -19.84
C GLY A 305 -25.71 0.92 -20.45
N ASN A 306 -26.01 -0.36 -20.17
CA ASN A 306 -27.19 -1.07 -20.64
C ASN A 306 -28.42 -0.84 -19.74
N ALA A 307 -28.22 -0.37 -18.51
CA ALA A 307 -29.26 -0.05 -17.54
C ALA A 307 -28.89 1.19 -16.73
N ALA A 308 -29.89 1.81 -16.10
CA ALA A 308 -29.71 2.86 -15.10
C ALA A 308 -30.06 2.31 -13.72
N ARG A 309 -29.37 2.79 -12.67
CA ARG A 309 -29.62 2.39 -11.28
C ARG A 309 -31.05 2.72 -10.84
N SER A 310 -31.75 1.75 -10.22
CA SER A 310 -33.13 1.93 -9.76
C SER A 310 -33.26 2.10 -8.24
N GLY A 311 -32.23 1.76 -7.46
CA GLY A 311 -32.25 1.76 -6.00
C GLY A 311 -32.81 0.46 -5.40
N ASP A 312 -33.29 -0.46 -6.24
CA ASP A 312 -33.72 -1.79 -5.80
C ASP A 312 -32.52 -2.62 -5.31
N GLU A 313 -31.32 -2.34 -5.84
CA GLU A 313 -30.07 -3.01 -5.50
C GLU A 313 -29.72 -2.87 -4.01
N GLU A 314 -29.91 -1.68 -3.42
CA GLU A 314 -29.70 -1.43 -1.98
C GLU A 314 -30.63 -2.30 -1.12
N THR A 315 -31.88 -2.44 -1.55
CA THR A 315 -32.87 -3.28 -0.86
C THR A 315 -32.50 -4.77 -0.99
N MET A 316 -31.96 -5.18 -2.14
CA MET A 316 -31.46 -6.54 -2.35
C MET A 316 -30.22 -6.82 -1.48
N LEU A 317 -29.30 -5.86 -1.36
CA LEU A 317 -28.10 -5.97 -0.51
C LEU A 317 -28.44 -6.15 0.97
N ALA A 318 -29.52 -5.53 1.46
CA ALA A 318 -29.99 -5.75 2.83
C ALA A 318 -30.31 -7.23 3.11
N GLY A 319 -30.68 -8.00 2.09
CA GLY A 319 -30.89 -9.45 2.19
C GLY A 319 -29.61 -10.27 2.45
N LEU A 320 -28.43 -9.65 2.37
CA LEU A 320 -27.13 -10.27 2.64
C LEU A 320 -26.57 -9.94 4.04
N GLU A 321 -27.32 -9.20 4.87
CA GLU A 321 -26.87 -8.83 6.22
C GLU A 321 -26.51 -10.07 7.06
N GLY A 322 -25.34 -10.06 7.71
CA GLY A 322 -24.88 -11.16 8.56
C GLY A 322 -24.31 -12.38 7.82
N VAL A 323 -24.40 -12.41 6.49
CA VAL A 323 -23.92 -13.54 5.67
C VAL A 323 -22.40 -13.62 5.69
N GLN A 324 -21.72 -12.49 5.50
CA GLN A 324 -20.26 -12.43 5.47
C GLN A 324 -19.66 -12.92 6.79
N GLU A 325 -20.20 -12.52 7.94
CA GLU A 325 -19.75 -12.92 9.28
C GLU A 325 -20.05 -14.40 9.57
N SER A 326 -21.16 -14.91 9.03
CA SER A 326 -21.51 -16.33 9.12
C SER A 326 -20.49 -17.19 8.36
N ILE A 327 -20.16 -16.82 7.12
CA ILE A 327 -19.16 -17.54 6.31
C ILE A 327 -17.77 -17.40 6.92
N SER A 328 -17.37 -16.18 7.31
CA SER A 328 -16.06 -15.91 7.92
C SER A 328 -15.83 -16.75 9.18
N ARG A 329 -16.84 -16.90 10.05
CA ARG A 329 -16.75 -17.79 11.24
C ARG A 329 -16.53 -19.25 10.86
N ARG A 330 -17.17 -19.73 9.79
CA ARG A 330 -17.01 -21.11 9.31
C ARG A 330 -15.66 -21.34 8.65
N LEU A 331 -15.12 -20.31 8.00
CA LEU A 331 -13.85 -20.33 7.28
C LEU A 331 -12.63 -20.21 8.21
N TYR A 332 -12.77 -19.51 9.34
CA TYR A 332 -11.67 -19.14 10.22
C TYR A 332 -10.71 -20.29 10.56
N THR A 333 -11.20 -21.41 11.10
CA THR A 333 -10.32 -22.51 11.50
C THR A 333 -9.73 -23.28 10.31
N PRO A 334 -10.51 -23.69 9.30
CA PRO A 334 -9.95 -24.31 8.11
C PRO A 334 -8.87 -23.47 7.43
N ASP A 335 -9.08 -22.16 7.29
CA ASP A 335 -8.15 -21.23 6.64
C ASP A 335 -6.89 -20.98 7.48
N SER A 336 -7.04 -20.63 8.76
CA SER A 336 -5.90 -20.35 9.66
C SER A 336 -4.97 -21.55 9.91
N THR A 337 -5.43 -22.77 9.63
CA THR A 337 -4.65 -24.01 9.79
C THR A 337 -4.06 -24.53 8.48
N LEU A 338 -4.33 -23.88 7.35
CA LEU A 338 -3.93 -24.33 6.01
C LEU A 338 -2.41 -24.56 5.90
N ASP A 339 -1.59 -23.56 6.26
CA ASP A 339 -0.13 -23.67 6.17
C ASP A 339 0.43 -24.76 7.09
N GLU A 340 -0.12 -24.89 8.30
CA GLU A 340 0.30 -25.94 9.25
C GLU A 340 -0.06 -27.34 8.71
N ILE A 341 -1.26 -27.49 8.13
CA ILE A 341 -1.69 -28.74 7.48
C ILE A 341 -0.75 -29.11 6.33
N ILE A 342 -0.39 -28.15 5.48
CA ILE A 342 0.54 -28.37 4.36
C ILE A 342 1.89 -28.82 4.91
N ASN A 343 2.45 -28.11 5.89
CA ASN A 343 3.76 -28.41 6.46
C ASN A 343 3.83 -29.80 7.10
N ILE A 344 2.81 -30.20 7.88
CA ILE A 344 2.76 -31.52 8.53
C ILE A 344 2.68 -32.66 7.52
N ASN A 345 1.98 -32.43 6.40
CA ASN A 345 1.60 -33.49 5.45
C ASN A 345 2.34 -33.43 4.11
N TYR A 346 3.33 -32.54 3.98
CA TYR A 346 3.99 -32.18 2.72
C TYR A 346 4.49 -33.38 1.91
N ASP A 347 5.21 -34.30 2.54
CA ASP A 347 5.78 -35.48 1.87
C ASP A 347 4.70 -36.38 1.27
N ILE A 348 3.59 -36.58 2.00
CA ILE A 348 2.49 -37.42 1.54
C ILE A 348 1.75 -36.72 0.41
N MET A 349 1.39 -35.45 0.58
CA MET A 349 0.68 -34.65 -0.43
C MET A 349 1.47 -34.52 -1.73
N THR A 350 2.79 -34.37 -1.64
CA THR A 350 3.67 -34.32 -2.81
C THR A 350 3.69 -35.65 -3.55
N ARG A 351 3.85 -36.76 -2.82
CA ARG A 351 3.88 -38.11 -3.42
C ARG A 351 2.55 -38.50 -4.07
N THR A 352 1.43 -38.06 -3.53
CA THR A 352 0.09 -38.37 -4.04
C THR A 352 -0.42 -37.35 -5.07
N GLY A 353 0.31 -36.25 -5.30
CA GLY A 353 -0.08 -35.18 -6.22
C GLY A 353 -1.17 -34.25 -5.66
N LEU A 354 -1.55 -34.37 -4.39
CA LEU A 354 -2.54 -33.51 -3.73
C LEU A 354 -2.01 -32.10 -3.46
N ILE A 355 -0.69 -31.91 -3.46
CA ILE A 355 -0.06 -30.62 -3.12
C ILE A 355 -0.53 -29.47 -4.01
N SER A 356 -0.75 -29.73 -5.31
CA SER A 356 -1.24 -28.70 -6.26
C SER A 356 -2.62 -28.16 -5.90
N ARG A 357 -3.48 -28.99 -5.29
CA ARG A 357 -4.79 -28.56 -4.80
C ARG A 357 -4.63 -27.64 -3.59
N PHE A 358 -3.68 -27.92 -2.71
CA PHE A 358 -3.38 -27.06 -1.56
C PHE A 358 -2.69 -25.75 -1.96
N ASP A 359 -1.80 -25.75 -2.95
CA ASP A 359 -1.16 -24.53 -3.46
C ASP A 359 -2.21 -23.57 -4.04
N LYS A 360 -3.22 -24.12 -4.72
CA LYS A 360 -4.39 -23.37 -5.17
C LYS A 360 -5.18 -22.79 -3.99
N LEU A 361 -5.38 -23.54 -2.90
CA LEU A 361 -6.02 -23.02 -1.69
C LEU A 361 -5.23 -21.88 -1.05
N LYS A 362 -3.90 -21.97 -1.01
CA LYS A 362 -3.04 -20.87 -0.53
C LYS A 362 -3.25 -19.61 -1.36
N THR A 363 -3.35 -19.77 -2.68
CA THR A 363 -3.63 -18.66 -3.60
C THR A 363 -4.97 -18.01 -3.28
N VAL A 364 -6.04 -18.79 -3.11
CA VAL A 364 -7.37 -18.27 -2.75
C VAL A 364 -7.38 -17.62 -1.36
N SER A 365 -6.70 -18.21 -0.38
CA SER A 365 -6.55 -17.61 0.96
C SER A 365 -5.88 -16.23 0.89
N ARG A 366 -4.82 -16.09 0.09
CA ARG A 366 -4.12 -14.81 -0.14
C ARG A 366 -4.98 -13.77 -0.85
N LEU A 367 -5.70 -14.18 -1.91
CA LEU A 367 -6.65 -13.32 -2.63
C LEU A 367 -7.75 -12.78 -1.71
N GLN A 368 -8.20 -13.58 -0.74
CA GLN A 368 -9.25 -13.22 0.20
C GLN A 368 -8.75 -12.58 1.50
N SER A 369 -7.43 -12.39 1.64
CA SER A 369 -6.82 -11.81 2.83
C SER A 369 -7.18 -10.33 3.00
N ALA A 370 -6.80 -9.75 4.14
CA ALA A 370 -6.98 -8.32 4.40
C ALA A 370 -6.09 -7.42 3.52
N SER A 371 -5.05 -7.98 2.88
CA SER A 371 -4.17 -7.23 1.99
C SER A 371 -4.65 -7.37 0.54
N THR A 372 -5.25 -6.31 0.00
CA THR A 372 -5.75 -6.25 -1.38
C THR A 372 -4.68 -6.64 -2.41
N PHE A 373 -3.43 -6.23 -2.18
CA PHE A 373 -2.30 -6.50 -3.06
C PHE A 373 -1.37 -7.60 -2.53
N ALA A 374 -1.87 -8.55 -1.74
CA ALA A 374 -1.07 -9.66 -1.22
C ALA A 374 -0.27 -10.36 -2.34
N VAL A 375 1.02 -10.62 -2.11
CA VAL A 375 1.84 -11.39 -3.05
C VAL A 375 1.31 -12.83 -3.08
N LEU A 376 0.99 -13.35 -4.27
CA LEU A 376 0.39 -14.67 -4.42
C LEU A 376 1.43 -15.78 -4.42
N GLU A 377 2.63 -15.51 -4.93
CA GLU A 377 3.73 -16.46 -4.99
C GLU A 377 4.51 -16.53 -3.67
N ASP A 378 5.01 -17.71 -3.34
CA ASP A 378 6.01 -17.87 -2.29
C ASP A 378 7.35 -17.31 -2.78
N VAL A 379 7.68 -16.08 -2.40
CA VAL A 379 9.00 -15.50 -2.66
C VAL A 379 10.04 -16.38 -1.98
N GLN A 380 11.00 -16.92 -2.76
CA GLN A 380 12.13 -17.61 -2.15
C GLN A 380 12.93 -16.60 -1.34
N VAL A 381 12.74 -16.63 -0.02
CA VAL A 381 13.49 -15.79 0.90
C VAL A 381 14.94 -16.26 0.90
N ASP A 382 15.86 -15.39 0.51
CA ASP A 382 17.29 -15.63 0.73
C ASP A 382 17.54 -15.67 2.24
N LYS A 383 17.67 -16.89 2.77
CA LYS A 383 17.94 -17.16 4.18
C LYS A 383 19.42 -17.01 4.53
N GLU A 384 20.27 -16.62 3.58
CA GLU A 384 21.65 -16.27 3.90
C GLU A 384 21.69 -15.07 4.83
N ALA A 385 22.62 -15.11 5.77
CA ALA A 385 22.83 -14.01 6.70
C ALA A 385 23.56 -12.85 6.00
N VAL A 386 23.23 -11.62 6.39
CA VAL A 386 23.95 -10.42 5.98
C VAL A 386 25.33 -10.43 6.61
N ASP A 387 26.37 -10.46 5.77
CA ASP A 387 27.77 -10.28 6.17
C ASP A 387 28.23 -8.83 5.96
N ASP A 388 29.49 -8.55 6.36
CA ASP A 388 30.07 -7.22 6.25
C ASP A 388 30.17 -6.73 4.79
N GLU A 389 30.45 -7.63 3.84
CA GLU A 389 30.60 -7.28 2.43
C GLU A 389 29.25 -6.92 1.80
N TYR A 390 28.21 -7.71 2.09
CA TYR A 390 26.86 -7.47 1.61
C TYR A 390 26.30 -6.16 2.14
N ALA A 391 26.42 -5.90 3.45
CA ALA A 391 25.98 -4.64 4.06
C ALA A 391 26.72 -3.42 3.48
N ALA A 392 28.05 -3.51 3.33
CA ALA A 392 28.86 -2.44 2.76
C ALA A 392 28.52 -2.17 1.29
N LYS A 393 28.27 -3.22 0.50
CA LYS A 393 27.86 -3.10 -0.90
C LYS A 393 26.48 -2.46 -1.03
N ALA A 394 25.51 -2.87 -0.21
CA ALA A 394 24.17 -2.28 -0.18
C ALA A 394 24.23 -0.79 0.16
N ALA A 395 24.98 -0.42 1.22
CA ALA A 395 25.18 0.98 1.60
C ALA A 395 25.88 1.78 0.50
N GLY A 396 26.97 1.26 -0.07
CA GLY A 396 27.71 1.91 -1.14
C GLY A 396 26.87 2.19 -2.38
N ASN A 397 26.08 1.21 -2.83
CA ASN A 397 25.17 1.37 -3.96
C ASN A 397 24.11 2.45 -3.69
N LEU A 398 23.47 2.40 -2.53
CA LEU A 398 22.43 3.35 -2.14
C LEU A 398 22.97 4.77 -2.02
N ILE A 399 24.16 4.95 -1.43
CA ILE A 399 24.85 6.25 -1.34
C ILE A 399 25.17 6.79 -2.73
N GLU A 400 25.64 5.97 -3.67
CA GLU A 400 25.91 6.40 -5.04
C GLU A 400 24.64 6.81 -5.79
N GLU A 401 23.51 6.12 -5.57
CA GLU A 401 22.22 6.52 -6.12
C GLU A 401 21.77 7.89 -5.58
N PHE A 402 21.89 8.13 -4.27
CA PHE A 402 21.59 9.45 -3.69
C PHE A 402 22.55 10.55 -4.16
N LYS A 403 23.84 10.27 -4.32
CA LYS A 403 24.80 11.24 -4.89
C LYS A 403 24.38 11.68 -6.27
N LYS A 404 23.96 10.75 -7.14
CA LYS A 404 23.43 11.06 -8.47
C LYS A 404 22.15 11.88 -8.39
N LEU A 405 21.21 11.52 -7.50
CA LEU A 405 19.97 12.27 -7.31
C LEU A 405 20.22 13.71 -6.83
N PHE A 406 21.24 13.90 -5.99
CA PHE A 406 21.62 15.19 -5.43
C PHE A 406 22.47 16.04 -6.39
N ASP A 407 23.01 15.44 -7.44
CA ASP A 407 23.74 16.16 -8.48
C ASP A 407 22.76 17.01 -9.30
N GLY A 408 23.06 18.29 -9.48
CA GLY A 408 22.16 19.26 -10.12
C GLY A 408 20.87 19.61 -9.36
N GLY A 409 20.57 18.94 -8.23
CA GLY A 409 19.37 19.20 -7.43
C GLY A 409 19.43 20.49 -6.59
N SER A 410 18.32 21.21 -6.50
CA SER A 410 18.21 22.41 -5.64
C SER A 410 18.50 22.05 -4.18
N ARG A 411 18.95 23.04 -3.39
CA ARG A 411 19.18 22.84 -1.95
C ARG A 411 17.90 22.39 -1.24
N LEU A 412 16.76 22.96 -1.63
CA LEU A 412 15.47 22.63 -1.03
C LEU A 412 15.03 21.21 -1.37
N LYS A 413 15.20 20.76 -2.63
CA LYS A 413 14.92 19.38 -3.05
C LYS A 413 15.76 18.36 -2.29
N ARG A 414 17.07 18.61 -2.14
CA ARG A 414 17.96 17.74 -1.36
C ARG A 414 17.53 17.64 0.10
N ARG A 415 17.13 18.76 0.70
CA ARG A 415 16.60 18.80 2.08
C ARG A 415 15.30 18.03 2.22
N ALA A 416 14.38 18.16 1.27
CA ALA A 416 13.12 17.44 1.24
C ALA A 416 13.36 15.91 1.20
N VAL A 417 14.22 15.44 0.28
CA VAL A 417 14.57 14.03 0.17
C VAL A 417 15.26 13.51 1.44
N MET A 418 16.22 14.26 1.99
CA MET A 418 16.86 13.88 3.25
C MET A 418 15.86 13.81 4.41
N ALA A 419 14.91 14.75 4.50
CA ALA A 419 13.90 14.76 5.55
C ALA A 419 12.95 13.56 5.44
N SER A 420 12.52 13.22 4.22
CA SER A 420 11.72 12.02 3.95
C SER A 420 12.46 10.76 4.40
N VAL A 421 13.68 10.54 3.89
CA VAL A 421 14.49 9.36 4.23
C VAL A 421 14.74 9.25 5.72
N VAL A 422 15.20 10.34 6.37
CA VAL A 422 15.49 10.32 7.81
C VAL A 422 14.24 10.06 8.64
N GLY A 423 13.07 10.52 8.20
CA GLY A 423 11.78 10.22 8.82
C GLY A 423 11.39 8.74 8.75
N SER A 424 11.89 8.00 7.75
CA SER A 424 11.64 6.57 7.57
C SER A 424 12.69 5.67 8.23
N LEU A 425 13.81 6.22 8.72
CA LEU A 425 14.84 5.43 9.38
C LEU A 425 14.47 5.12 10.83
N PRO A 426 14.95 3.98 11.39
CA PRO A 426 14.98 3.78 12.83
C PRO A 426 15.69 4.95 13.53
N VAL A 427 15.32 5.23 14.77
CA VAL A 427 15.95 6.29 15.58
C VAL A 427 17.46 6.08 15.59
N PHE A 428 18.18 7.04 15.00
CA PHE A 428 19.64 7.01 14.83
C PHE A 428 20.38 7.78 15.93
N PHE A 429 19.67 8.24 16.96
CA PHE A 429 20.23 8.85 18.16
C PHE A 429 20.53 7.77 19.20
N ASN A 430 21.72 7.80 19.78
CA ASN A 430 22.11 6.83 20.82
C ASN A 430 21.43 7.10 22.18
N ASN A 431 21.04 8.35 22.42
CA ASN A 431 20.40 8.81 23.64
C ASN A 431 19.57 10.07 23.38
N PHE A 432 18.77 10.46 24.37
CA PHE A 432 17.89 11.61 24.25
C PHE A 432 18.65 12.95 24.17
N ASP A 433 19.85 13.04 24.73
CA ASP A 433 20.66 14.27 24.64
C ASP A 433 21.13 14.51 23.20
N GLU A 434 21.49 13.48 22.44
CA GLU A 434 21.79 13.61 21.00
C GLU A 434 20.59 14.10 20.18
N PHE A 435 19.37 13.69 20.56
CA PHE A 435 18.15 14.21 19.95
C PHE A 435 17.95 15.68 20.28
N LYS A 436 18.08 16.09 21.55
CA LYS A 436 17.98 17.50 21.96
C LYS A 436 18.98 18.37 21.22
N ASP A 437 20.24 17.93 21.16
CA ASP A 437 21.30 18.62 20.43
C ASP A 437 20.93 18.78 18.95
N TYR A 438 20.37 17.73 18.33
CA TYR A 438 19.89 17.81 16.95
C TYR A 438 18.76 18.83 16.77
N VAL A 439 17.76 18.84 17.66
CA VAL A 439 16.66 19.81 17.63
C VAL A 439 17.21 21.24 17.76
N HIS A 440 18.02 21.47 18.79
CA HIS A 440 18.63 22.76 19.08
C HIS A 440 19.41 23.30 17.88
N ILE A 441 20.31 22.48 17.31
CA ILE A 441 21.13 22.85 16.16
C ILE A 441 20.26 23.13 14.93
N SER A 442 19.24 22.30 14.68
CA SER A 442 18.37 22.44 13.50
C SER A 442 17.58 23.76 13.53
N LEU A 443 17.01 24.11 14.68
CA LEU A 443 16.27 25.36 14.88
C LEU A 443 17.21 26.58 14.80
N MET A 444 18.33 26.55 15.52
CA MET A 444 19.31 27.65 15.55
C MET A 444 19.92 27.96 14.19
N GLN A 445 20.23 26.94 13.38
CA GLN A 445 20.85 27.10 12.06
C GLN A 445 19.85 27.51 10.96
N CYS A 446 18.56 27.54 11.25
CA CYS A 446 17.58 28.02 10.29
C CYS A 446 17.53 29.54 10.35
N SER A 447 17.95 30.26 9.29
CA SER A 447 17.87 31.72 9.23
C SER A 447 16.72 32.26 8.37
N ASP A 448 16.01 31.38 7.65
CA ASP A 448 14.87 31.75 6.80
C ASP A 448 13.61 31.83 7.68
N GLU A 449 13.02 33.02 7.80
CA GLU A 449 11.85 33.25 8.65
C GLU A 449 10.62 32.48 8.19
N ALA A 450 10.41 32.35 6.88
CA ALA A 450 9.29 31.60 6.33
C ALA A 450 9.45 30.10 6.63
N GLU A 451 10.67 29.57 6.53
CA GLU A 451 10.95 28.18 6.91
C GLU A 451 10.73 27.96 8.40
N ARG A 452 11.12 28.90 9.28
CA ARG A 452 10.84 28.81 10.73
C ARG A 452 9.35 28.76 11.02
N GLN A 453 8.55 29.62 10.38
CA GLN A 453 7.10 29.63 10.50
C GLN A 453 6.49 28.30 10.03
N ALA A 454 6.92 27.79 8.87
CA ALA A 454 6.48 26.51 8.35
C ALA A 454 6.76 25.34 9.29
N VAL A 455 7.98 25.28 9.83
CA VAL A 455 8.38 24.26 10.80
C VAL A 455 7.52 24.34 12.06
N LEU A 456 7.28 25.54 12.57
CA LEU A 456 6.45 25.72 13.76
C LEU A 456 5.00 25.26 13.50
N ALA A 457 4.41 25.64 12.36
CA ALA A 457 3.07 25.22 11.99
C ALA A 457 2.95 23.69 11.86
N LEU A 458 3.88 23.06 11.14
CA LEU A 458 3.88 21.61 10.91
C LEU A 458 4.17 20.80 12.18
N ALA A 459 5.07 21.28 13.03
CA ALA A 459 5.31 20.62 14.32
C ALA A 459 4.12 20.79 15.27
N ASN A 460 3.43 21.93 15.24
CA ASN A 460 2.25 22.14 16.08
C ASN A 460 1.11 21.19 15.72
N ILE A 461 0.89 20.91 14.43
CA ILE A 461 -0.03 19.86 13.96
C ILE A 461 0.28 18.51 14.66
N LEU A 462 1.56 18.11 14.68
CA LEU A 462 1.98 16.89 15.38
C LEU A 462 1.74 16.95 16.91
N ILE A 463 2.01 18.11 17.52
CA ILE A 463 1.92 18.31 18.98
C ILE A 463 0.46 18.37 19.45
N SER A 464 -0.43 19.04 18.71
CA SER A 464 -1.85 19.16 19.04
C SER A 464 -2.65 17.92 18.63
N GLY A 465 -2.18 17.18 17.61
CA GLY A 465 -2.89 16.04 17.05
C GLY A 465 -4.08 16.44 16.16
N ASP A 466 -4.03 17.65 15.59
CA ASP A 466 -5.05 18.21 14.68
C ASP A 466 -4.65 18.07 13.22
#